data_AF-A0A7V3BVU9-F1
#
_entry.id   AF-A0A7V3BVU9-F1
#
_cell.length_a   1.000
_cell.length_b   1.000
_cell.length_c   1.000
_cell.angle_alpha   90.00
_cell.angle_beta   90.00
_cell.angle_gamma   90.00
#
_symmetry.space_group_name_H-M   'P 1'
#
loop_
_entity.id
_entity.type
_entity.pdbx_description
1 polymer ?
#
loop_
_entity_poly.entity_id
_entity_poly.type
_entity_poly.pdbx_seq_one_letter_code
_entity_poly.pdbx_strand_id
1 'polypeptide(L)' 'LDSSAALPTAIMCAEADWRRCHRRMIADALVAAGARVIHLLATGDEEHVLPPYARVEEGRPIYDGGQATLD' A
#
# COMPACT_ATOMS: atom_id res chain seq x y z
N LEU A 1 1.93 -7.26 12.48
CA LEU A 1 1.80 -5.79 12.52
C LEU A 1 2.24 -5.21 13.88
N ASP A 2 2.27 -6.00 14.96
CA ASP A 2 2.64 -5.50 16.30
C ASP A 2 4.01 -4.83 16.41
N SER A 3 5.04 -5.34 15.71
CA SER A 3 6.39 -4.78 15.81
C SER A 3 6.53 -3.38 15.20
N SER A 4 5.70 -3.03 14.21
CA SER A 4 5.71 -1.69 13.57
C SER A 4 4.71 -0.71 14.19
N ALA A 5 3.84 -1.16 15.10
CA ALA A 5 2.85 -0.30 15.77
C ALA A 5 3.47 0.58 16.87
N ALA A 6 4.64 0.18 17.39
CA ALA A 6 5.29 0.88 18.50
C ALA A 6 6.02 2.16 18.09
N LEU A 7 6.48 2.26 16.84
CA LEU A 7 7.27 3.40 16.33
C LEU A 7 6.93 3.70 14.87
N PRO A 8 7.03 4.97 14.44
CA PRO A 8 6.90 5.33 13.03
C PRO A 8 7.88 4.51 12.17
N THR A 9 7.34 3.76 11.21
CA THR A 9 8.11 2.86 10.35
C THR A 9 8.08 3.38 8.92
N ALA A 10 9.25 3.51 8.30
CA ALA A 10 9.38 3.89 6.89
C ALA A 10 9.74 2.67 6.03
N ILE A 11 9.11 2.55 4.87
CA ILE A 11 9.40 1.52 3.85
C ILE A 11 9.85 2.24 2.57
N MET A 12 11.02 1.86 2.05
CA MET A 12 11.63 2.48 0.87
C MET A 12 11.89 1.46 -0.23
N CYS A 13 11.97 1.94 -1.47
CA CYS A 13 12.36 1.16 -2.65
C CYS A 13 13.21 2.06 -3.58
N ALA A 14 13.80 1.49 -4.63
CA ALA A 14 14.67 2.22 -5.54
C ALA A 14 13.91 3.20 -6.46
N GLU A 15 12.63 2.93 -6.76
CA GLU A 15 11.79 3.77 -7.60
C GLU A 15 11.28 4.99 -6.85
N ALA A 16 11.36 6.17 -7.48
CA ALA A 16 10.85 7.40 -6.90
C ALA A 16 9.31 7.44 -6.81
N ASP A 17 8.61 6.93 -7.84
CA ASP A 17 7.15 6.95 -7.90
C ASP A 17 6.55 5.71 -7.24
N TRP A 18 5.87 5.91 -6.11
CA TRP A 18 5.20 4.85 -5.36
C TRP A 18 4.15 4.09 -6.19
N ARG A 19 3.55 4.74 -7.19
CA ARG A 19 2.48 4.17 -8.03
C ARG A 19 2.98 3.08 -8.96
N ARG A 20 4.28 3.07 -9.25
CA ARG A 20 4.92 2.19 -10.24
C ARG A 20 5.82 1.12 -9.61
N CYS A 21 5.78 0.98 -8.29
CA CYS A 21 6.56 -0.03 -7.56
C CYS A 21 5.69 -0.83 -6.60
N HIS A 22 6.28 -1.87 -6.00
CA HIS A 22 5.59 -2.76 -5.06
C HIS A 22 5.07 -2.04 -3.80
N ARG A 23 5.62 -0.85 -3.47
CA ARG A 23 5.18 -0.07 -2.30
C ARG A 23 3.71 0.33 -2.39
N ARG A 24 3.13 0.42 -3.60
CA ARG A 24 1.68 0.59 -3.77
C ARG A 24 0.90 -0.53 -3.08
N MET A 25 1.22 -1.80 -3.37
CA MET A 25 0.48 -2.95 -2.83
C MET A 25 0.69 -3.10 -1.33
N ILE A 26 1.89 -2.76 -0.83
CA ILE A 26 2.16 -2.74 0.62
C ILE A 26 1.31 -1.66 1.30
N ALA A 27 1.24 -0.46 0.71
CA ALA A 27 0.42 0.63 1.23
C ALA A 27 -1.07 0.28 1.23
N ASP A 28 -1.57 -0.35 0.16
CA ASP A 28 -2.94 -0.86 0.09
C ASP A 28 -3.22 -1.81 1.26
N ALA A 29 -2.30 -2.77 1.53
CA ALA A 29 -2.46 -3.75 2.60
C ALA A 29 -2.43 -3.12 4.00
N LEU A 30 -1.57 -2.11 4.20
CA LEU A 30 -1.48 -1.38 5.47
C LEU A 30 -2.75 -0.55 5.72
N VAL A 31 -3.26 0.14 4.70
CA VAL A 31 -4.51 0.92 4.81
C VAL A 31 -5.71 -0.01 5.03
N ALA A 32 -5.77 -1.14 4.32
CA ALA A 32 -6.82 -2.16 4.54
C ALA A 32 -6.78 -2.72 5.98
N ALA A 33 -5.59 -2.81 6.58
CA ALA A 33 -5.39 -3.19 7.98
C ALA A 33 -5.62 -2.04 8.99
N GLY A 34 -6.06 -0.86 8.53
CA GLY A 34 -6.40 0.29 9.37
C GLY A 34 -5.25 1.22 9.70
N ALA A 35 -4.06 1.03 9.11
CA ALA A 35 -2.93 1.93 9.31
C ALA A 35 -3.03 3.16 8.39
N ARG A 36 -2.61 4.32 8.91
CA ARG A 36 -2.41 5.51 8.08
C ARG A 36 -1.07 5.41 7.35
N VAL A 37 -1.08 5.60 6.03
CA VAL A 37 0.13 5.55 5.20
C VAL A 37 0.32 6.88 4.48
N ILE A 38 1.52 7.43 4.57
CA ILE A 38 1.91 8.69 3.94
C ILE A 38 3.10 8.42 3.00
N HIS A 39 2.99 8.84 1.75
CA HIS A 39 4.08 8.80 0.76
C HIS A 39 4.92 10.05 0.89
N LEU A 40 6.22 9.87 1.15
CA LEU A 40 7.19 10.97 1.21
C LEU A 40 7.77 11.22 -0.18
N LEU A 41 7.45 12.35 -0.78
CA LEU A 41 7.85 12.73 -2.14
C LEU A 41 8.71 14.00 -2.11
N ALA A 42 9.45 14.24 -3.21
CA ALA A 42 10.26 15.44 -3.32
C ALA A 42 9.43 16.74 -3.31
N THR A 43 8.16 16.65 -3.71
CA THR A 43 7.23 17.79 -3.82
C THR A 43 6.32 17.95 -2.60
N GLY A 44 6.49 17.15 -1.56
CA GLY A 44 5.63 17.11 -0.38
C GLY A 44 5.22 15.70 -0.01
N ASP A 45 4.18 15.57 0.80
CA ASP A 45 3.61 14.29 1.16
C ASP A 45 2.25 14.04 0.50
N GLU A 46 1.87 12.77 0.44
CA GLU A 46 0.57 12.35 -0.08
C GLU A 46 0.03 11.20 0.76
N GLU A 47 -1.17 11.35 1.30
CA GLU A 47 -1.84 10.27 2.02
C GLU A 47 -2.32 9.19 1.04
N HIS A 48 -2.02 7.93 1.37
CA HIS A 48 -2.43 6.82 0.52
C HIS A 48 -3.92 6.55 0.66
N VAL A 49 -4.61 6.50 -0.47
CA VAL A 49 -6.01 6.09 -0.55
C VAL A 49 -6.09 4.83 -1.38
N LEU A 50 -6.84 3.84 -0.89
CA LEU A 50 -7.11 2.62 -1.64
C LEU A 50 -7.71 2.98 -3.00
N PRO A 51 -7.22 2.40 -4.10
CA PRO A 51 -7.79 2.66 -5.40
C PRO A 51 -9.25 2.16 -5.46
N PRO A 52 -10.12 2.79 -6.28
CA PRO A 52 -11.55 2.48 -6.30
C PRO A 52 -11.88 1.04 -6.77
N TYR A 53 -10.91 0.35 -7.39
CA TYR A 53 -11.03 -1.04 -7.81
C TYR A 53 -10.52 -2.05 -6.77
N ALA A 54 -9.97 -1.59 -5.64
CA ALA A 54 -9.65 -2.45 -4.51
C ALA A 54 -10.85 -2.52 -3.57
N ARG A 55 -11.27 -3.73 -3.24
CA ARG A 55 -12.24 -3.99 -2.17
C ARG A 55 -11.49 -4.45 -0.92
N VAL A 56 -12.05 -4.23 0.26
CA VAL A 56 -11.46 -4.74 1.50
C VAL A 56 -12.33 -5.87 2.02
N GLU A 57 -11.73 -7.05 2.20
CA GLU A 57 -12.34 -8.21 2.83
C GLU A 57 -11.44 -8.67 3.98
N GLU A 58 -11.99 -8.81 5.19
CA GLU A 58 -11.25 -9.26 6.38
C GLU A 58 -9.94 -8.48 6.64
N GLY A 59 -9.94 -7.16 6.36
CA GLY A 59 -8.77 -6.30 6.53
C GLY A 59 -7.68 -6.49 5.46
N ARG A 60 -8.00 -7.16 4.34
CA ARG A 60 -7.09 -7.39 3.22
C ARG A 60 -7.64 -6.77 1.93
N PRO A 61 -6.78 -6.18 1.08
CA PRO A 61 -7.20 -5.70 -0.22
C PRO A 61 -7.41 -6.88 -1.18
N ILE A 62 -8.56 -6.88 -1.85
CA ILE A 62 -8.93 -7.80 -2.92
C ILE A 62 -9.00 -7.01 -4.23
N TYR A 63 -8.34 -7.55 -5.26
CA TYR A 63 -8.32 -6.97 -6.60
C TYR A 63 -8.99 -7.93 -7.57
N ASP A 64 -10.15 -7.54 -8.11
CA ASP A 64 -10.97 -8.43 -8.95
C ASP A 64 -10.43 -8.59 -10.38
N GLY A 65 -9.28 -7.98 -10.71
CA GLY A 65 -8.64 -8.05 -12.03
C GLY A 65 -8.10 -9.42 -12.41
N GLY A 66 -8.06 -10.36 -11.46
CA GLY A 66 -7.50 -11.70 -11.64
C GLY A 66 -6.00 -11.71 -11.88
N GLN A 67 -5.33 -12.80 -11.52
CA GLN A 67 -3.99 -13.10 -12.04
C GLN A 67 -4.18 -13.99 -13.26
N ALA A 68 -3.55 -13.65 -14.39
CA ALA A 68 -3.53 -14.54 -15.54
C ALA A 68 -2.96 -15.90 -15.10
N THR A 69 -3.65 -16.98 -15.45
CA THR A 69 -3.13 -18.33 -15.22
C THR A 69 -1.80 -18.45 -15.96
N LEU A 70 -0.78 -18.93 -15.25
CA LEU A 70 0.47 -19.33 -15.88
C LEU A 70 0.26 -20.77 -16.36
N ASP A 71 0.33 -21.00 -17.67
CA ASP A 71 0.35 -22.33 -18.27
C ASP A 71 1.63 -23.11 -17.91
#